data_AF-A0A1H5R7T8-F1
#
_entry.id   AF-A0A1H5R7T8-F1
#
_cell.length_a   1.000
_cell.length_b   1.000
_cell.length_c   1.000
_cell.angle_alpha   90.00
_cell.angle_beta   90.00
_cell.angle_gamma   90.00
#
_symmetry.space_group_name_H-M   'P 1'
#
loop_
_entity.id
_entity.type
_entity.pdbx_description
1 polymer ?
#
loop_
_entity_poly.entity_id
_entity_poly.type
_entity_poly.pdbx_seq_one_letter_code
_entity_poly.pdbx_strand_id
1 'polypeptide(L)'
;MSRTEATRAGRVGRAWREVSSRVYAEETHCWICGDYVDPRLHPRHPRARSADHLIQLSHGGHPTRRAGLRLAHLGCNSARGNRLRAVALGDCACQHGRPCAPLASHQPRGYVAVDASSV
;
A
#
# COMPACT_ATOMS: atom_id res chain seq x y z
N MET A 1 18.10 -22.43 10.18
CA MET A 1 18.76 -21.53 9.20
C MET A 1 17.95 -20.24 9.08
N SER A 2 18.07 -19.35 10.06
CA SER A 2 17.38 -18.05 10.03
C SER A 2 18.18 -17.09 9.16
N ARG A 3 17.72 -16.87 7.93
CA ARG A 3 18.25 -15.82 7.07
C ARG A 3 17.73 -14.48 7.60
N THR A 4 18.62 -13.74 8.23
CA THR A 4 18.47 -12.33 8.59
C THR A 4 18.46 -11.52 7.29
N GLU A 5 17.32 -11.41 6.60
CA GLU A 5 17.23 -10.63 5.35
C GLU A 5 16.85 -9.17 5.64
N ALA A 6 17.83 -8.41 6.13
CA ALA A 6 17.82 -6.97 6.00
C ALA A 6 18.53 -6.57 4.71
N THR A 7 17.81 -6.48 3.58
CA THR A 7 18.07 -5.41 2.59
C THR A 7 16.77 -4.76 2.15
N ARG A 8 16.67 -3.46 2.46
CA ARG A 8 15.54 -2.56 2.25
C ARG A 8 15.33 -2.25 0.75
N ALA A 9 14.84 -3.21 -0.03
CA ALA A 9 14.63 -3.06 -1.48
C ALA A 9 13.19 -3.37 -1.89
N GLY A 10 12.21 -2.67 -1.30
CA GLY A 10 10.80 -3.05 -1.49
C GLY A 10 10.12 -2.59 -2.78
N ARG A 11 10.77 -1.73 -3.59
CA ARG A 11 10.20 -1.14 -4.82
C ARG A 11 11.18 -1.09 -5.99
N VAL A 12 12.12 -2.04 -6.05
CA VAL A 12 13.18 -2.07 -7.07
C VAL A 12 13.42 -3.50 -7.57
N GLY A 13 14.09 -3.61 -8.71
CA GLY A 13 14.51 -4.90 -9.27
C GLY A 13 13.43 -5.65 -10.04
N ARG A 14 13.79 -6.87 -10.48
CA ARG A 14 12.95 -7.73 -11.33
C ARG A 14 11.66 -8.14 -10.62
N ALA A 15 11.76 -8.67 -9.40
CA ALA A 15 10.61 -9.16 -8.63
C ALA A 15 9.56 -8.06 -8.42
N TRP A 16 9.97 -6.82 -8.13
CA TRP A 16 9.06 -5.68 -8.02
C TRP A 16 8.36 -5.36 -9.35
N ARG A 17 9.10 -5.34 -10.46
CA ARG A 17 8.53 -5.07 -11.79
C ARG A 17 7.49 -6.14 -12.18
N GLU A 18 7.79 -7.40 -11.91
CA GLU A 18 6.90 -8.53 -12.20
C GLU A 18 5.60 -8.43 -11.39
N VAL A 19 5.70 -8.26 -10.06
CA VAL A 19 4.49 -8.17 -9.22
C VAL A 19 3.68 -6.90 -9.51
N SER A 20 4.34 -5.76 -9.77
CA SER A 20 3.65 -4.51 -10.12
C SER A 20 2.92 -4.64 -11.45
N SER A 21 3.56 -5.26 -12.45
CA SER A 21 2.92 -5.53 -13.74
C SER A 21 1.70 -6.44 -13.58
N ARG A 22 1.78 -7.44 -12.69
CA ARG A 22 0.65 -8.32 -12.38
C ARG A 22 -0.51 -7.56 -11.75
N VAL A 23 -0.25 -6.68 -10.77
CA VAL A 23 -1.27 -5.79 -10.19
C VAL A 23 -1.95 -4.95 -11.28
N TYR A 24 -1.16 -4.34 -12.18
CA TYR A 24 -1.68 -3.49 -13.24
C TYR A 24 -2.47 -4.23 -14.33
N ALA A 25 -2.29 -5.55 -14.44
CA ALA A 25 -3.04 -6.40 -15.37
C ALA A 25 -4.33 -6.94 -14.75
N GLU A 26 -4.31 -7.24 -13.45
CA GLU A 26 -5.44 -7.86 -12.74
C GLU A 26 -6.45 -6.85 -12.20
N GLU A 27 -6.04 -5.60 -11.94
CA GLU A 27 -6.87 -4.58 -11.34
C GLU A 27 -7.01 -3.37 -12.29
N THR A 28 -8.18 -2.75 -12.30
CA THR A 28 -8.50 -1.61 -13.20
C THR A 28 -8.90 -0.35 -12.46
N HIS A 29 -9.35 -0.48 -11.21
CA HIS A 29 -9.85 0.61 -10.39
C HIS A 29 -8.94 0.83 -9.18
N CYS A 30 -8.81 2.09 -8.77
CA CYS A 30 -8.05 2.48 -7.59
C CYS A 30 -8.75 1.94 -6.33
N TRP A 31 -8.07 1.10 -5.55
CA TRP A 31 -8.65 0.52 -4.35
C TRP A 31 -8.95 1.55 -3.24
N ILE A 32 -8.36 2.75 -3.33
CA ILE A 32 -8.50 3.82 -2.33
C ILE A 32 -9.74 4.69 -2.63
N CYS A 33 -9.95 5.10 -3.87
CA CYS A 33 -11.04 6.01 -4.24
C CYS A 33 -12.13 5.39 -5.11
N GLY A 34 -11.93 4.17 -5.62
CA GLY A 34 -12.90 3.46 -6.47
C GLY A 34 -12.86 3.82 -7.95
N ASP A 35 -12.22 4.94 -8.33
CA ASP A 35 -12.15 5.41 -9.72
C ASP A 35 -11.24 4.57 -10.62
N TYR A 36 -11.55 4.53 -11.92
CA TYR A 36 -10.70 3.92 -12.95
C TYR A 36 -9.28 4.54 -12.99
N VAL A 37 -8.28 3.70 -13.23
CA VAL A 37 -6.89 4.11 -13.44
C VAL A 37 -6.54 4.03 -14.92
N ASP A 38 -6.32 5.19 -15.55
CA ASP A 38 -5.92 5.23 -16.95
C ASP A 38 -4.44 4.83 -17.12
N PRO A 39 -4.14 3.72 -17.82
CA PRO A 39 -2.77 3.26 -18.01
C PRO A 39 -1.95 4.13 -18.98
N ARG A 40 -2.61 5.03 -19.74
CA ARG A 40 -1.96 5.91 -20.72
C ARG A 40 -1.36 7.16 -20.10
N LEU A 41 -1.68 7.44 -18.83
CA LEU A 41 -1.18 8.62 -18.15
C LEU A 41 0.34 8.56 -17.94
N HIS A 42 0.97 9.72 -18.05
CA HIS A 42 2.39 9.87 -17.75
C HIS A 42 2.69 9.37 -16.33
N PRO A 43 3.80 8.62 -16.09
CA PRO A 43 4.07 8.00 -14.79
C PRO A 43 4.16 8.93 -13.58
N ARG A 44 4.38 10.24 -13.82
CA ARG A 44 4.40 11.28 -12.76
C ARG A 44 3.05 11.96 -12.54
N HIS A 45 2.03 11.62 -13.33
CA HIS A 45 0.71 12.24 -13.20
C HIS A 45 0.04 11.76 -11.89
N PRO A 46 -0.66 12.63 -11.14
CA PRO A 46 -1.29 12.22 -9.87
C PRO A 46 -2.31 11.09 -10.02
N ARG A 47 -2.99 10.99 -11.16
CA ARG A 47 -3.92 9.89 -11.50
C ARG A 47 -3.25 8.70 -12.23
N ALA A 48 -1.93 8.69 -12.39
CA ALA A 48 -1.24 7.54 -12.97
C ALA A 48 -1.30 6.32 -12.04
N ARG A 49 -1.13 5.13 -12.60
CA ARG A 49 -1.06 3.88 -11.84
C ARG A 49 0.14 3.82 -10.89
N SER A 50 -0.09 3.24 -9.73
CA SER A 50 0.92 2.87 -8.76
C SER A 50 0.49 1.58 -8.04
N ALA A 51 1.45 0.75 -7.65
CA ALA A 51 1.20 -0.38 -6.77
C ALA A 51 1.37 0.09 -5.31
N ASP A 52 0.29 0.04 -4.53
CA ASP A 52 0.26 0.40 -3.12
C ASP A 52 0.35 -0.85 -2.25
N HIS A 53 1.17 -0.80 -1.21
CA HIS A 53 1.28 -1.86 -0.22
C HIS A 53 0.16 -1.70 0.83
N LEU A 54 -0.65 -2.75 1.00
CA LEU A 54 -1.69 -2.80 2.04
C LEU A 54 -1.08 -2.56 3.42
N ILE A 55 -0.01 -3.29 3.74
CA ILE A 55 0.86 -3.02 4.88
C ILE A 55 2.10 -2.28 4.36
N GLN A 56 2.32 -1.06 4.84
CA GLN A 56 3.46 -0.26 4.43
C GLN A 56 4.79 -1.00 4.70
N LEU A 57 5.78 -0.80 3.84
CA LEU A 57 7.12 -1.39 4.02
C LEU A 57 7.77 -0.97 5.36
N SER A 58 7.51 0.26 5.81
CA SER A 58 7.96 0.74 7.12
C SER A 58 7.33 -0.01 8.29
N HIS A 59 6.21 -0.67 8.05
CA HIS A 59 5.40 -1.41 9.02
C HIS A 59 5.52 -2.93 8.82
N GLY A 60 6.57 -3.39 8.15
CA GLY A 60 6.85 -4.82 7.98
C GLY A 60 6.11 -5.50 6.84
N GLY A 61 5.48 -4.75 5.93
CA GLY A 61 4.85 -5.33 4.74
C GLY A 61 5.85 -6.04 3.83
N HIS A 62 5.45 -7.18 3.27
CA HIS A 62 6.29 -7.93 2.35
C HIS A 62 6.52 -7.13 1.04
N PRO A 63 7.75 -7.04 0.52
CA PRO A 63 8.08 -6.15 -0.58
C PRO A 63 7.38 -6.49 -1.90
N THR A 64 7.21 -7.78 -2.19
CA THR A 64 6.82 -8.27 -3.51
C THR A 64 5.70 -9.32 -3.48
N ARG A 65 4.98 -9.44 -2.36
CA ARG A 65 3.89 -10.43 -2.26
C ARG A 65 2.64 -9.83 -2.85
N ARG A 66 2.09 -10.49 -3.87
CA ARG A 66 0.93 -9.99 -4.63
C ARG A 66 -0.29 -9.71 -3.75
N ALA A 67 -0.53 -10.56 -2.74
CA ALA A 67 -1.65 -10.40 -1.80
C ALA A 67 -1.59 -9.09 -1.01
N GLY A 68 -0.38 -8.60 -0.71
CA GLY A 68 -0.14 -7.33 -0.03
C GLY A 68 -0.12 -6.10 -0.92
N LEU A 69 -0.42 -6.22 -2.22
CA LEU A 69 -0.37 -5.12 -3.18
C LEU A 69 -1.74 -4.86 -3.81
N ARG A 70 -2.06 -3.60 -4.07
CA ARG A 70 -3.26 -3.17 -4.81
C ARG A 70 -2.96 -2.01 -5.76
N LEU A 71 -3.77 -1.88 -6.80
CA LEU A 71 -3.72 -0.77 -7.74
C LEU A 71 -4.28 0.50 -7.10
N ALA A 72 -3.49 1.57 -7.11
CA ALA A 72 -3.93 2.89 -6.68
C ALA A 72 -3.43 3.97 -7.64
N HIS A 73 -4.12 5.12 -7.67
CA HIS A 73 -3.53 6.32 -8.26
C HIS A 73 -2.29 6.76 -7.46
N LEU A 74 -1.28 7.29 -8.16
CA LEU A 74 -0.04 7.80 -7.56
C LEU A 74 -0.30 8.82 -6.45
N GLY A 75 -1.24 9.74 -6.67
CA GLY A 75 -1.63 10.77 -5.72
C GLY A 75 -2.36 10.20 -4.51
N CYS A 76 -3.30 9.27 -4.72
CA CYS A 76 -4.02 8.59 -3.63
C CYS A 76 -3.06 7.80 -2.74
N ASN A 77 -2.16 7.02 -3.35
CA ASN A 77 -1.11 6.26 -2.67
C ASN A 77 -0.18 7.20 -1.87
N SER A 78 0.31 8.27 -2.51
CA SER A 78 1.18 9.25 -1.84
C SER A 78 0.50 9.95 -0.67
N ALA A 79 -0.76 10.35 -0.81
CA ALA A 79 -1.55 10.94 0.26
C ALA A 79 -1.75 9.97 1.44
N ARG A 80 -2.04 8.68 1.14
CA ARG A 80 -2.13 7.62 2.16
C ARG A 80 -0.80 7.44 2.89
N GLY A 81 0.31 7.33 2.18
CA GLY A 81 1.65 7.21 2.77
C GLY A 81 2.00 8.39 3.68
N ASN A 82 1.74 9.64 3.24
CA ASN A 82 1.95 10.84 4.06
C ASN A 82 1.12 10.83 5.35
N ARG A 83 -0.07 10.22 5.31
CA ARG A 83 -0.89 10.08 6.51
C ARG A 83 -0.38 9.03 7.50
N LEU A 84 0.38 8.05 7.04
CA LEU A 84 0.82 6.93 7.90
C LEU A 84 2.25 7.11 8.43
N ARG A 85 3.06 7.99 7.85
CA ARG A 85 4.45 8.23 8.27
C ARG A 85 4.64 8.56 9.75
N ALA A 86 3.63 9.17 10.40
CA ALA A 86 3.72 9.58 11.80
C ALA A 86 3.08 8.57 12.77
N VAL A 87 2.46 7.50 12.28
CA VAL A 87 1.72 6.53 13.11
C VAL A 87 2.56 5.27 13.22
N ALA A 88 3.05 4.95 14.43
CA ALA A 88 3.78 3.71 14.65
C ALA A 88 2.84 2.49 14.59
N LEU A 89 3.42 1.32 14.33
CA LEU A 89 2.72 0.04 14.47
C LEU A 89 2.19 -0.10 15.90
N GLY A 90 0.89 -0.40 16.05
CA GLY A 90 0.22 -0.56 17.34
C GLY A 90 -0.45 0.73 17.87
N ASP A 91 -0.11 1.89 17.33
CA ASP A 91 -0.71 3.16 17.75
C ASP A 91 -2.09 3.36 17.12
N CYS A 92 -2.99 4.01 17.87
CA CYS A 92 -4.17 4.59 17.26
C CYS A 92 -3.76 5.77 16.39
N ALA A 93 -4.23 5.85 15.15
CA ALA A 93 -4.09 7.07 14.35
C ALA A 93 -4.63 8.32 15.10
N CYS A 94 -5.63 8.13 15.97
CA CYS A 94 -6.18 9.16 16.85
C CYS A 94 -5.20 9.75 17.87
N GLN A 95 -4.21 8.98 18.33
CA GLN A 95 -3.17 9.48 19.23
C GLN A 95 -2.23 10.49 18.56
N HIS A 96 -2.23 10.53 17.23
CA HIS A 96 -1.37 11.38 16.42
C HIS A 96 -2.11 12.58 15.80
N GLY A 97 -3.24 12.99 16.41
CA GLY A 97 -4.06 14.12 15.94
C GLY A 97 -4.71 13.89 14.57
N ARG A 98 -4.79 12.63 14.13
CA ARG A 98 -5.47 12.23 12.89
C ARG A 98 -6.84 11.68 13.25
N PRO A 99 -7.87 11.86 12.41
CA PRO A 99 -9.13 11.20 12.67
C PRO A 99 -8.88 9.70 12.86
N CYS A 100 -9.53 9.09 13.87
CA CYS A 100 -9.75 7.65 13.85
C CYS A 100 -10.60 7.37 12.61
N ALA A 101 -9.94 7.24 11.46
CA ALA A 101 -10.65 7.12 10.20
C ALA A 101 -11.55 5.88 10.31
N PRO A 102 -12.86 6.02 10.02
CA PRO A 102 -13.73 4.87 9.99
C PRO A 102 -13.26 3.98 8.84
N LEU A 103 -12.70 2.83 9.19
CA LEU A 103 -12.99 1.63 8.43
C LEU A 103 -14.22 1.04 9.14
N ALA A 104 -15.24 0.62 8.40
CA ALA A 104 -16.55 0.21 8.91
C ALA A 104 -16.49 -0.58 10.25
N SER A 105 -17.54 -0.49 11.08
CA SER A 105 -17.65 -0.84 12.52
C SER A 105 -16.97 -2.13 13.06
N HIS A 106 -16.44 -2.99 12.19
CA HIS A 106 -15.72 -4.22 12.50
C HIS A 106 -14.20 -4.15 12.24
N GLN A 107 -13.63 -2.99 11.87
CA GLN A 107 -12.21 -2.88 11.48
C GLN A 107 -11.36 -2.07 12.48
N PRO A 108 -10.58 -2.73 13.35
CA PRO A 108 -9.72 -2.05 14.31
C PRO A 108 -8.47 -1.53 13.59
N ARG A 109 -8.40 -0.20 13.44
CA ARG A 109 -7.19 0.65 13.29
C ARG A 109 -6.31 0.41 12.03
N GLY A 110 -6.18 1.47 11.23
CA GLY A 110 -5.05 1.64 10.29
C GLY A 110 -5.22 1.03 8.89
N TYR A 111 -6.17 1.58 8.12
CA TYR A 111 -6.39 1.45 6.67
C TYR A 111 -6.47 0.08 5.99
N VAL A 112 -6.11 -1.05 6.62
CA VAL A 112 -6.55 -2.38 6.18
C VAL A 112 -6.51 -3.35 7.35
N ALA A 113 -7.65 -3.94 7.72
CA ALA A 113 -7.66 -5.13 8.59
C ALA A 113 -7.23 -6.36 7.77
N VAL A 114 -5.94 -6.48 7.49
CA VAL A 114 -5.34 -7.71 6.95
C VAL A 114 -4.35 -8.24 7.97
N ASP A 115 -4.45 -9.53 8.27
CA ASP A 115 -3.43 -10.24 9.03
C ASP A 115 -2.11 -10.13 8.26
N ALA A 116 -1.03 -9.66 8.90
CA ALA A 116 0.27 -9.53 8.27
C ALA A 116 0.81 -10.86 7.71
N SER A 117 0.39 -11.99 8.26
CA SER A 117 0.73 -13.33 7.75
C SER A 117 -0.01 -13.69 6.45
N SER A 118 -1.16 -13.05 6.19
CA SER A 118 -1.97 -13.26 4.99
C SER A 118 -1.43 -12.52 3.76
N VAL A 119 -0.63 -11.47 3.96
CA VAL A 119 -0.14 -10.56 2.90
C VAL A 119 1.37 -10.57 2.67
#